data_AF-A0A1I0R235-F1
#
_entry.id   AF-A0A1I0R235-F1
#
_cell.length_a   1.000
_cell.length_b   1.000
_cell.length_c   1.000
_cell.angle_alpha   90.00
_cell.angle_beta   90.00
_cell.angle_gamma   90.00
#
_symmetry.space_group_name_H-M   'P 1'
#
loop_
_entity.id
_entity.type
_entity.pdbx_description
1 polymer ?
#
loop_
_entity_poly.entity_id
_entity_poly.type
_entity_poly.pdbx_seq_one_letter_code
_entity_poly.pdbx_strand_id
1 'polypeptide(L)'
;MSVNEVKSNRDNSRSKSPLRAVVIIVAMIVIGSIICLCIVCNLIFRIYSDASSKVDNLPGNGVEAAEQAVEFVNESIIGSDGEVVNVNSTPNLVEVVNTYQLSTMKYSYTSILRQYDGDKLLYCVRYEGTIEFLIDMSAIEVSFDETNKVINVILPDFTFERHVDEDLDFIFEDDSYNNRNVGTRVLEECNEDFEDKTPDYMMLDMARETAKNEIRALTTPIVAQYYSDYTLNVDFAYGG
;
A
#
# COMPACT_ATOMS: atom_id res chain seq x y z
N MET A 1 -41.41 -64.05 50.57
CA MET A 1 -41.91 -62.73 50.98
C MET A 1 -40.95 -62.15 52.00
N SER A 2 -39.98 -61.35 51.56
CA SER A 2 -39.37 -60.27 52.36
C SER A 2 -38.50 -59.41 51.43
N VAL A 3 -38.91 -58.15 51.34
CA VAL A 3 -38.18 -57.02 50.77
C VAL A 3 -36.94 -56.76 51.63
N ASN A 4 -35.81 -56.42 51.01
CA ASN A 4 -34.63 -55.71 51.56
C ASN A 4 -33.62 -55.53 50.42
N GLU A 5 -32.92 -54.43 50.18
CA GLU A 5 -32.94 -53.05 50.67
C GLU A 5 -31.96 -52.34 49.73
N VAL A 6 -32.40 -51.33 48.98
CA VAL A 6 -31.52 -50.57 48.07
C VAL A 6 -30.78 -49.52 48.90
N LYS A 7 -29.48 -49.70 49.11
CA LYS A 7 -28.60 -48.65 49.65
C LYS A 7 -28.46 -47.52 48.63
N SER A 8 -29.10 -46.39 48.92
CA SER A 8 -28.82 -45.10 48.31
C SER A 8 -27.39 -44.68 48.67
N ASN A 9 -26.47 -44.75 47.70
CA ASN A 9 -25.19 -44.06 47.79
C ASN A 9 -25.36 -42.70 47.09
N ARG A 10 -25.28 -41.64 47.89
CA ARG A 10 -25.54 -40.26 47.53
C ARG A 10 -24.25 -39.66 46.99
N ASP A 11 -24.00 -39.80 45.68
CA ASP A 11 -22.83 -39.20 45.04
C ASP A 11 -23.14 -37.76 44.58
N ASN A 12 -22.48 -36.83 45.25
CA ASN A 12 -22.62 -35.39 45.10
C ASN A 12 -21.61 -34.90 44.06
N SER A 13 -22.02 -34.81 42.80
CA SER A 13 -21.25 -34.05 41.80
C SER A 13 -22.12 -32.96 41.17
N ARG A 14 -21.91 -31.73 41.64
CA ARG A 14 -22.32 -30.49 40.98
C ARG A 14 -21.63 -30.43 39.61
N SER A 15 -22.29 -30.95 38.57
CA SER A 15 -21.99 -30.60 37.19
C SER A 15 -22.31 -29.12 36.98
N LYS A 16 -21.27 -28.27 36.93
CA LYS A 16 -21.41 -26.87 36.52
C LYS A 16 -21.70 -26.86 35.01
N SER A 17 -22.91 -26.50 34.62
CA SER A 17 -23.31 -26.45 33.22
C SER A 17 -22.47 -25.42 32.44
N PRO A 18 -22.01 -25.75 31.21
CA PRO A 18 -21.17 -24.89 30.39
C PRO A 18 -21.82 -23.53 30.07
N LEU A 19 -23.16 -23.47 30.12
CA LEU A 19 -23.94 -22.25 29.95
C LEU A 19 -23.61 -21.17 31.00
N ARG A 20 -23.33 -21.56 32.25
CA ARG A 20 -23.01 -20.61 33.32
C ARG A 20 -21.63 -19.98 33.14
N ALA A 21 -20.68 -20.72 32.58
CA ALA A 21 -19.34 -20.21 32.30
C ALA A 21 -19.36 -19.17 31.17
N VAL A 22 -20.13 -19.42 30.11
CA VAL A 22 -20.27 -18.49 28.97
C VAL A 22 -20.90 -17.17 29.41
N VAL A 23 -21.96 -17.21 30.22
CA VAL A 23 -22.63 -15.98 30.72
C VAL A 23 -21.69 -15.13 31.58
N ILE A 24 -20.83 -15.77 32.40
CA ILE A 24 -19.86 -15.06 33.24
C ILE A 24 -18.77 -14.38 32.37
N ILE A 25 -18.30 -15.03 31.31
CA ILE A 25 -17.29 -14.47 30.41
C ILE A 25 -17.85 -13.24 29.66
N VAL A 26 -19.07 -13.34 29.12
CA VAL A 26 -19.73 -12.22 28.45
C VAL A 26 -19.95 -11.04 29.40
N ALA A 27 -20.37 -11.31 30.65
CA ALA A 27 -20.51 -10.28 31.66
C ALA A 27 -19.19 -9.57 31.99
N MET A 28 -18.07 -10.30 32.07
CA MET A 28 -16.75 -9.70 32.31
C MET A 28 -16.27 -8.82 31.16
N ILE A 29 -16.54 -9.19 29.90
CA ILE A 29 -16.20 -8.37 28.72
C ILE A 29 -16.98 -7.05 28.74
N VAL A 30 -18.28 -7.10 29.04
CA VAL A 30 -19.14 -5.90 29.11
C VAL A 30 -18.71 -4.99 30.27
N ILE A 31 -18.37 -5.55 31.43
CA ILE A 31 -17.88 -4.75 32.56
C ILE A 31 -16.52 -4.12 32.23
N GLY A 32 -15.63 -4.87 31.57
CA GLY A 32 -14.32 -4.36 31.12
C GLY A 32 -14.45 -3.21 30.13
N SER A 33 -15.38 -3.27 29.17
CA SER A 33 -15.59 -2.19 28.20
C SER A 33 -16.12 -0.92 28.86
N ILE A 34 -17.03 -1.05 29.84
CA ILE A 34 -17.56 0.09 30.59
C ILE A 34 -16.45 0.76 31.43
N ILE A 35 -15.60 -0.03 32.09
CA ILE A 35 -14.46 0.51 32.87
C ILE A 35 -13.48 1.24 31.94
N CYS A 36 -13.17 0.66 30.78
CA CYS A 36 -12.30 1.29 29.78
C CYS A 36 -12.85 2.63 29.31
N LEU A 37 -14.16 2.68 28.99
CA LEU A 37 -14.84 3.92 28.61
C LEU A 37 -14.79 4.98 29.72
N CYS A 38 -15.00 4.59 30.99
CA CYS A 38 -14.89 5.51 32.11
C CYS A 38 -13.48 6.09 32.30
N ILE A 39 -12.42 5.31 32.04
CA ILE A 39 -11.03 5.78 32.12
C ILE A 39 -10.75 6.77 31.00
N VAL A 40 -11.16 6.47 29.77
CA VAL A 40 -11.00 7.36 28.61
C VAL A 40 -11.75 8.67 28.82
N CYS A 41 -13.00 8.62 29.30
CA CYS A 41 -13.78 9.82 29.60
C CYS A 41 -13.13 10.69 30.70
N ASN A 42 -12.52 10.07 31.73
CA ASN A 42 -11.80 10.82 32.75
C ASN A 42 -10.52 11.49 32.20
N LEU A 43 -9.81 10.84 31.28
CA LEU A 43 -8.63 11.42 30.65
C LEU A 43 -9.00 12.62 29.78
N ILE A 44 -10.06 12.50 28.97
CA ILE A 44 -10.59 13.58 28.14
C ILE A 44 -11.07 14.75 29.01
N PHE A 45 -11.78 14.47 30.11
CA PHE A 45 -12.24 15.52 31.02
C PHE A 45 -11.09 16.29 31.68
N ARG A 46 -9.99 15.59 32.05
CA ARG A 46 -8.79 16.25 32.58
C ARG A 46 -8.13 17.16 31.55
N ILE A 47 -7.96 16.66 30.32
CA ILE A 47 -7.40 17.44 29.20
C ILE A 47 -8.27 18.68 28.93
N TYR A 48 -9.59 18.52 28.91
CA TYR A 48 -10.51 19.64 28.71
C TYR A 48 -10.45 20.67 29.85
N SER A 49 -10.37 20.21 31.11
CA SER A 49 -10.26 21.11 32.27
C SER A 49 -8.94 21.90 32.30
N ASP A 50 -7.84 21.28 31.85
CA ASP A 50 -6.51 21.91 31.80
C ASP A 50 -6.38 22.90 30.62
N ALA A 51 -7.09 22.64 29.52
CA ALA A 51 -7.18 23.58 28.40
C ALA A 51 -8.03 24.82 28.78
N SER A 52 -9.13 24.63 29.52
CA SER A 52 -10.02 25.73 29.91
C SER A 52 -9.39 26.68 30.93
N SER A 53 -8.57 26.19 31.87
CA SER A 53 -7.91 27.01 32.90
C SER A 53 -6.83 27.95 32.33
N LYS A 54 -6.26 27.60 31.17
CA LYS A 54 -5.23 28.38 30.48
C LYS A 54 -5.79 29.54 29.65
N VAL A 55 -7.09 29.49 29.30
CA VAL A 55 -7.75 30.53 28.49
C VAL A 55 -8.29 31.69 29.34
N ASP A 56 -8.64 31.44 30.61
CA ASP A 56 -9.25 32.46 31.49
C ASP A 56 -8.25 33.43 32.16
N ASN A 57 -6.94 33.25 31.96
CA ASN A 57 -5.88 34.06 32.60
C ASN A 57 -5.03 34.86 31.59
N LEU A 58 -5.64 35.74 30.78
CA LEU A 58 -4.89 36.78 30.05
C LEU A 58 -5.12 38.17 30.66
N PRO A 59 -4.15 38.78 31.35
CA PRO A 59 -4.16 40.21 31.61
C PRO A 59 -3.65 40.97 30.39
N GLY A 60 -4.37 42.04 30.02
CA GLY A 60 -4.02 42.91 28.91
C GLY A 60 -2.93 43.91 29.27
N ASN A 61 -1.77 43.83 28.62
CA ASN A 61 -0.94 44.97 28.25
C ASN A 61 0.05 44.54 27.14
N GLY A 62 0.15 45.33 26.07
CA GLY A 62 0.79 44.97 24.79
C GLY A 62 2.32 44.77 24.80
N VAL A 63 2.94 44.66 25.97
CA VAL A 63 4.39 44.37 26.10
C VAL A 63 4.61 42.90 26.50
N GLU A 64 3.77 42.31 27.34
CA GLU A 64 3.80 40.87 27.67
C GLU A 64 3.29 39.99 26.51
N ALA A 65 2.36 40.50 25.70
CA ALA A 65 1.88 39.81 24.49
C ALA A 65 2.99 39.67 23.43
N ALA A 66 3.94 40.60 23.40
CA ALA A 66 5.10 40.52 22.50
C ALA A 66 6.13 39.50 23.01
N GLU A 67 6.30 39.38 24.33
CA GLU A 67 7.20 38.39 24.94
C GLU A 67 6.65 36.96 24.81
N GLN A 68 5.33 36.78 25.01
CA GLN A 68 4.64 35.52 24.76
C GLN A 68 4.59 35.15 23.27
N ALA A 69 4.52 36.12 22.36
CA ALA A 69 4.61 35.85 20.92
C ALA A 69 6.03 35.46 20.48
N VAL A 70 7.06 36.03 21.11
CA VAL A 70 8.46 35.63 20.87
C VAL A 70 8.72 34.24 21.43
N GLU A 71 8.18 33.89 22.60
CA GLU A 71 8.28 32.55 23.19
C GLU A 71 7.49 31.51 22.38
N PHE A 72 6.29 31.85 21.90
CA PHE A 72 5.50 31.02 20.98
C PHE A 72 6.19 30.80 19.63
N VAL A 73 6.84 31.83 19.06
CA VAL A 73 7.62 31.69 17.82
C VAL A 73 8.89 30.88 18.04
N ASN A 74 9.51 30.97 19.22
CA ASN A 74 10.65 30.13 19.59
C ASN A 74 10.23 28.66 19.77
N GLU A 75 9.09 28.35 20.40
CA GLU A 75 8.58 26.97 20.50
C GLU A 75 8.04 26.42 19.16
N SER A 76 7.46 27.28 18.30
CA SER A 76 6.70 26.83 17.12
C SER A 76 7.45 26.92 15.79
N ILE A 77 8.52 27.73 15.67
CA ILE A 77 9.23 27.95 14.38
C ILE A 77 10.73 27.65 14.48
N ILE A 78 11.39 28.03 15.57
CA ILE A 78 12.79 27.66 15.82
C ILE A 78 12.77 26.48 16.79
N GLY A 79 12.32 25.33 16.29
CA GLY A 79 12.33 24.09 17.06
C GLY A 79 13.68 23.96 17.77
N SER A 80 13.63 23.85 19.10
CA SER A 80 14.82 23.60 19.90
C SER A 80 15.53 22.40 19.27
N ASP A 81 16.75 22.63 18.78
CA ASP A 81 17.62 21.58 18.30
C ASP A 81 17.68 20.47 19.38
N GLY A 82 17.02 19.34 19.09
CA GLY A 82 17.25 18.09 19.80
C GLY A 82 16.27 17.64 20.89
N GLU A 83 14.96 17.89 20.79
CA GLU A 83 13.99 17.02 21.47
C GLU A 83 13.20 16.19 20.44
N VAL A 84 13.63 14.93 20.29
CA VAL A 84 12.94 13.90 19.52
C VAL A 84 11.64 13.60 20.26
N VAL A 85 10.58 14.33 19.92
CA VAL A 85 9.23 13.89 20.24
C VAL A 85 9.01 12.60 19.46
N ASN A 86 9.10 11.46 20.15
CA ASN A 86 8.57 10.19 19.66
C ASN A 86 7.06 10.36 19.52
N VAL A 87 6.64 10.96 18.41
CA VAL A 87 5.33 10.67 17.85
C VAL A 87 5.43 9.20 17.48
N ASN A 88 4.83 8.32 18.28
CA ASN A 88 4.61 6.91 17.93
C ASN A 88 3.62 6.77 16.74
N SER A 89 3.73 7.66 15.76
CA SER A 89 3.31 7.40 14.40
C SER A 89 4.42 6.55 13.80
N THR A 90 4.47 5.26 14.12
CA THR A 90 5.06 4.29 13.20
C THR A 90 4.35 4.51 11.87
N PRO A 91 5.01 4.99 10.81
CA PRO A 91 4.43 4.89 9.48
C PRO A 91 4.22 3.41 9.28
N ASN A 92 2.97 2.99 9.09
CA ASN A 92 2.72 1.60 8.74
C ASN A 92 3.46 1.39 7.41
N LEU A 93 4.39 0.43 7.32
CA LEU A 93 5.11 0.15 6.07
C LEU A 93 4.11 -0.04 4.91
N VAL A 94 2.92 -0.55 5.23
CA VAL A 94 1.77 -0.68 4.33
C VAL A 94 1.29 0.68 3.81
N GLU A 95 1.24 1.73 4.62
CA GLU A 95 0.72 3.06 4.25
C GLU A 95 1.66 3.82 3.29
N VAL A 96 2.98 3.59 3.36
CA VAL A 96 3.94 4.19 2.40
C VAL A 96 3.92 3.46 1.06
N VAL A 97 3.53 2.19 1.05
CA VAL A 97 3.42 1.38 -0.15
C VAL A 97 2.02 1.51 -0.80
N ASN A 98 0.96 1.80 -0.03
CA ASN A 98 -0.40 1.82 -0.57
C ASN A 98 -0.85 3.18 -1.13
N THR A 99 -0.95 3.29 -2.46
CA THR A 99 -2.14 3.75 -3.21
C THR A 99 -1.93 3.88 -4.74
N TYR A 100 -0.80 3.43 -5.29
CA TYR A 100 -0.47 3.67 -6.70
C TYR A 100 -0.02 2.39 -7.43
N GLN A 101 -0.11 2.40 -8.77
CA GLN A 101 0.61 1.46 -9.61
C GLN A 101 2.07 1.93 -9.75
N LEU A 102 3.02 1.01 -9.59
CA LEU A 102 4.43 1.27 -9.84
C LEU A 102 4.76 0.90 -11.28
N SER A 103 5.21 1.87 -12.07
CA SER A 103 5.86 1.61 -13.35
C SER A 103 7.31 1.22 -13.10
N THR A 104 7.65 -0.02 -13.42
CA THR A 104 8.94 -0.62 -13.06
C THR A 104 9.92 -0.60 -14.22
N MET A 105 9.43 -0.74 -15.46
CA MET A 105 10.27 -0.71 -16.66
C MET A 105 9.41 -0.42 -17.89
N LYS A 106 9.98 0.31 -18.85
CA LYS A 106 9.40 0.53 -20.18
C LYS A 106 10.36 0.05 -21.25
N TYR A 107 9.85 -0.66 -22.26
CA TYR A 107 10.63 -1.12 -23.41
C TYR A 107 9.98 -0.67 -24.71
N SER A 108 10.73 0.09 -25.52
CA SER A 108 10.31 0.56 -26.84
C SER A 108 10.71 -0.39 -27.95
N TYR A 109 9.81 -0.63 -28.90
CA TYR A 109 10.02 -1.35 -30.14
C TYR A 109 9.74 -0.44 -31.32
N THR A 110 10.67 -0.40 -32.28
CA THR A 110 10.38 0.17 -33.60
C THR A 110 10.03 -0.96 -34.56
N SER A 111 8.90 -0.83 -35.27
CA SER A 111 8.41 -1.83 -36.22
C SER A 111 8.04 -1.20 -37.56
N ILE A 112 7.87 -2.05 -38.58
CA ILE A 112 7.34 -1.64 -39.89
C ILE A 112 6.19 -2.56 -40.26
N LEU A 113 4.97 -2.01 -40.32
CA LEU A 113 3.80 -2.66 -40.89
C LEU A 113 3.75 -2.39 -42.40
N ARG A 114 3.42 -3.41 -43.20
CA ARG A 114 3.30 -3.33 -44.66
C ARG A 114 1.92 -3.78 -45.09
N GLN A 115 1.22 -2.95 -45.84
CA GLN A 115 -0.11 -3.26 -46.34
C GLN A 115 -0.10 -3.56 -47.83
N TYR A 116 -0.78 -4.63 -48.22
CA TYR A 116 -0.86 -5.10 -49.60
C TYR A 116 -2.32 -5.16 -50.09
N ASP A 117 -2.50 -5.02 -51.40
CA ASP A 117 -3.69 -5.42 -52.16
C ASP A 117 -3.28 -6.46 -53.22
N GLY A 118 -3.55 -7.73 -52.94
CA GLY A 118 -2.94 -8.84 -53.68
C GLY A 118 -1.41 -8.81 -53.55
N ASP A 119 -0.71 -8.74 -54.69
CA ASP A 119 0.76 -8.64 -54.75
C ASP A 119 1.27 -7.18 -54.78
N LYS A 120 0.37 -6.18 -54.81
CA LYS A 120 0.75 -4.77 -54.86
C LYS A 120 0.92 -4.21 -53.44
N LEU A 121 2.12 -3.72 -53.12
CA LEU A 121 2.36 -2.94 -51.90
C LEU A 121 1.61 -1.59 -52.00
N LEU A 122 0.82 -1.27 -50.99
CA LEU A 122 0.07 -0.01 -50.92
C LEU A 122 0.89 1.05 -50.18
N TYR A 123 1.33 0.70 -48.98
CA TYR A 123 2.14 1.56 -48.12
C TYR A 123 2.89 0.74 -47.07
N CYS A 124 3.94 1.36 -46.54
CA CYS A 124 4.60 0.94 -45.31
C CYS A 124 4.40 2.00 -44.25
N VAL A 125 4.25 1.59 -43.00
CA VAL A 125 4.23 2.50 -41.86
C VAL A 125 5.28 2.04 -40.84
N ARG A 126 6.13 2.97 -40.41
CA ARG A 126 6.98 2.79 -39.24
C ARG A 126 6.19 3.27 -38.03
N TYR A 127 6.16 2.45 -36.98
CA TYR A 127 5.56 2.82 -35.71
C TYR A 127 6.51 2.48 -34.55
N GLU A 128 6.36 3.20 -33.43
CA GLU A 128 6.98 2.85 -32.16
C GLU A 128 5.91 2.33 -31.20
N GLY A 129 6.19 1.21 -30.54
CA GLY A 129 5.33 0.63 -29.52
C GLY A 129 6.09 0.44 -28.22
N THR A 130 5.46 0.76 -27.09
CA THR A 130 6.02 0.60 -25.75
C THR A 130 5.28 -0.50 -25.00
N ILE A 131 6.04 -1.38 -24.35
CA ILE A 131 5.54 -2.27 -23.30
C ILE A 131 5.96 -1.68 -21.95
N GLU A 132 5.00 -1.46 -21.07
CA GLU A 132 5.21 -0.94 -19.71
C GLU A 132 4.84 -1.99 -18.67
N PHE A 133 5.77 -2.31 -17.78
CA PHE A 133 5.58 -3.28 -16.70
C PHE A 133 5.13 -2.59 -15.42
N LEU A 134 4.00 -3.05 -14.87
CA LEU A 134 3.28 -2.42 -13.78
C LEU A 134 3.15 -3.39 -12.59
N ILE A 135 3.29 -2.85 -11.39
CA ILE A 135 3.00 -3.55 -10.13
C ILE A 135 1.87 -2.81 -9.41
N ASP A 136 0.83 -3.55 -9.03
CA ASP A 136 -0.20 -3.04 -8.12
C ASP A 136 0.38 -2.98 -6.70
N MET A 137 0.78 -1.79 -6.25
CA MET A 137 1.36 -1.66 -4.91
C MET A 137 0.35 -2.00 -3.80
N SER A 138 -0.96 -1.95 -4.09
CA SER A 138 -1.98 -2.29 -3.09
C SER A 138 -2.05 -3.77 -2.76
N ALA A 139 -1.53 -4.61 -3.67
CA ALA A 139 -1.41 -6.05 -3.48
C ALA A 139 -0.06 -6.46 -2.87
N ILE A 140 0.79 -5.52 -2.47
CA ILE A 140 2.04 -5.83 -1.76
C ILE A 140 1.73 -6.31 -0.34
N GLU A 141 2.24 -7.48 0.00
CA GLU A 141 2.09 -8.05 1.34
C GLU A 141 3.33 -7.74 2.18
N VAL A 142 3.11 -7.26 3.41
CA VAL A 142 4.18 -7.03 4.39
C VAL A 142 3.96 -7.94 5.59
N SER A 143 4.99 -8.69 5.97
CA SER A 143 4.97 -9.53 7.16
C SER A 143 6.24 -9.39 7.98
N PHE A 144 6.11 -9.67 9.28
CA PHE A 144 7.19 -9.55 10.26
C PHE A 144 7.53 -10.93 10.81
N ASP A 145 8.76 -11.37 10.61
CA ASP A 145 9.35 -12.51 11.31
C ASP A 145 10.05 -12.01 12.57
N GLU A 146 9.33 -12.06 13.69
CA GLU A 146 9.81 -11.65 15.00
C GLU A 146 10.98 -12.51 15.52
N THR A 147 11.08 -13.76 15.05
CA THR A 147 12.08 -14.73 15.53
C THR A 147 13.42 -14.47 14.86
N ASN A 148 13.42 -14.33 13.54
CA ASN A 148 14.63 -14.09 12.75
C ASN A 148 14.94 -12.60 12.56
N LYS A 149 14.05 -11.71 13.04
CA LYS A 149 14.17 -10.25 12.88
C LYS A 149 14.26 -9.86 11.39
N VAL A 150 13.29 -10.35 10.62
CA VAL A 150 13.19 -10.06 9.17
C VAL A 150 11.82 -9.47 8.85
N ILE A 151 11.81 -8.36 8.11
CA ILE A 151 10.62 -7.81 7.47
C ILE A 151 10.58 -8.34 6.04
N ASN A 152 9.53 -9.08 5.70
CA ASN A 152 9.34 -9.59 4.34
C ASN A 152 8.31 -8.73 3.62
N VAL A 153 8.73 -8.14 2.51
CA VAL A 153 7.88 -7.44 1.56
C VAL A 153 7.74 -8.31 0.32
N ILE A 154 6.52 -8.79 0.08
CA ILE A 154 6.20 -9.69 -1.03
C ILE A 154 5.44 -8.92 -2.09
N LEU A 155 6.04 -8.80 -3.26
CA LEU A 155 5.49 -8.13 -4.43
C LEU A 155 4.53 -9.08 -5.18
N PRO A 156 3.39 -8.57 -5.69
CA PRO A 156 2.54 -9.32 -6.61
C PRO A 156 3.25 -9.49 -7.97
N ASP A 157 2.70 -10.36 -8.82
CA ASP A 157 3.20 -10.49 -10.20
C ASP A 157 2.87 -9.25 -11.05
N PHE A 158 3.54 -9.14 -12.20
CA PHE A 158 3.39 -8.00 -13.10
C PHE A 158 2.09 -8.07 -13.90
N THR A 159 1.50 -6.90 -14.09
CA THR A 159 0.73 -6.63 -15.30
C THR A 159 1.60 -5.86 -16.29
N PHE A 160 1.22 -5.89 -17.56
CA PHE A 160 1.86 -5.03 -18.55
C PHE A 160 0.82 -4.37 -19.42
N GLU A 161 1.10 -3.13 -19.79
CA GLU A 161 0.32 -2.36 -20.75
C GLU A 161 1.12 -2.17 -22.03
N ARG A 162 0.39 -2.09 -23.15
CA ARG A 162 0.96 -1.85 -24.47
C ARG A 162 0.42 -0.54 -25.00
N HIS A 163 1.28 0.23 -25.62
CA HIS A 163 0.91 1.49 -26.26
C HIS A 163 1.67 1.65 -27.56
N VAL A 164 0.97 1.87 -28.67
CA VAL A 164 1.56 2.32 -29.92
C VAL A 164 1.49 3.84 -29.98
N ASP A 165 2.61 4.49 -30.28
CA ASP A 165 2.66 5.93 -30.47
C ASP A 165 1.80 6.32 -31.69
N GLU A 166 1.07 7.42 -31.55
CA GLU A 166 0.26 7.99 -32.62
C GLU A 166 1.14 8.66 -33.70
N ASP A 167 2.42 8.92 -33.41
CA ASP A 167 3.39 9.43 -34.39
C ASP A 167 3.83 8.32 -35.38
N LEU A 168 3.02 8.17 -36.42
CA LEU A 168 3.20 7.18 -37.48
C LEU A 168 3.94 7.78 -38.68
N ASP A 169 4.99 7.09 -39.12
CA ASP A 169 5.80 7.51 -40.26
C ASP A 169 5.49 6.66 -41.51
N PHE A 170 4.88 7.29 -42.52
CA PHE A 170 4.38 6.61 -43.72
C PHE A 170 5.31 6.71 -44.93
N ILE A 171 5.37 5.63 -45.70
CA ILE A 171 5.87 5.60 -47.07
C ILE A 171 4.76 5.01 -47.94
N PHE A 172 4.13 5.85 -48.76
CA PHE A 172 3.10 5.44 -49.71
C PHE A 172 3.73 5.10 -51.06
N GLU A 173 3.42 3.90 -51.58
CA GLU A 173 3.75 3.55 -52.97
C GLU A 173 2.71 4.13 -53.93
N ASP A 174 1.48 4.33 -53.44
CA ASP A 174 0.36 4.92 -54.16
C ASP A 174 -0.23 6.10 -53.37
N ASP A 175 -0.03 7.32 -53.89
CA ASP A 175 -0.48 8.58 -53.25
C ASP A 175 -1.99 8.65 -53.01
N SER A 176 -2.80 7.84 -53.70
CA SER A 176 -4.25 7.78 -53.45
C SER A 176 -4.60 7.30 -52.04
N TYR A 177 -3.67 6.61 -51.37
CA TYR A 177 -3.83 6.16 -49.98
C TYR A 177 -3.45 7.22 -48.95
N ASN A 178 -2.78 8.32 -49.36
CA ASN A 178 -2.48 9.46 -48.48
C ASN A 178 -3.73 10.34 -48.31
N ASN A 179 -4.67 9.88 -47.48
CA ASN A 179 -5.93 10.58 -47.18
C ASN A 179 -6.14 10.76 -45.67
N ARG A 180 -7.07 11.65 -45.31
CA ARG A 180 -7.32 12.09 -43.91
C ARG A 180 -7.67 10.95 -42.94
N ASN A 181 -8.21 9.82 -43.42
CA ASN A 181 -8.66 8.73 -42.56
C ASN A 181 -7.66 7.58 -42.48
N VAL A 182 -6.53 7.64 -43.21
CA VAL A 182 -5.55 6.56 -43.23
C VAL A 182 -4.88 6.38 -41.87
N GLY A 183 -4.64 7.48 -41.13
CA GLY A 183 -3.97 7.45 -39.82
C GLY A 183 -4.71 6.63 -38.76
N THR A 184 -6.01 6.86 -38.53
CA THR A 184 -6.76 6.14 -37.49
C THR A 184 -6.86 4.64 -37.77
N ARG A 185 -7.16 4.29 -39.02
CA ARG A 185 -7.24 2.88 -39.43
C ARG A 185 -5.87 2.20 -39.30
N VAL A 186 -4.80 2.85 -39.73
CA VAL A 186 -3.46 2.28 -39.67
C VAL A 186 -2.97 2.17 -38.22
N LEU A 187 -3.36 3.09 -37.35
CA LEU A 187 -3.06 2.97 -35.92
C LEU A 187 -3.70 1.71 -35.32
N GLU A 188 -4.95 1.38 -35.67
CA GLU A 188 -5.58 0.11 -35.27
C GLU A 188 -4.79 -1.10 -35.79
N GLU A 189 -4.43 -1.11 -37.08
CA GLU A 189 -3.63 -2.19 -37.69
C GLU A 189 -2.23 -2.31 -37.03
N CYS A 190 -1.60 -1.20 -36.64
CA CYS A 190 -0.34 -1.19 -35.89
C CYS A 190 -0.50 -1.72 -34.46
N ASN A 191 -1.61 -1.41 -33.79
CA ASN A 191 -1.91 -1.96 -32.47
C ASN A 191 -2.08 -3.47 -32.53
N GLU A 192 -2.81 -3.99 -33.53
CA GLU A 192 -2.96 -5.43 -33.76
C GLU A 192 -1.61 -6.11 -34.03
N ASP A 193 -0.75 -5.54 -34.89
CA ASP A 193 0.63 -6.04 -35.11
C ASP A 193 1.49 -6.01 -33.84
N PHE A 194 1.23 -5.05 -32.93
CA PHE A 194 1.96 -4.92 -31.68
C PHE A 194 1.46 -5.85 -30.57
N GLU A 195 0.20 -6.29 -30.60
CA GLU A 195 -0.35 -7.24 -29.61
C GLU A 195 0.38 -8.58 -29.61
N ASP A 196 0.86 -9.02 -30.77
CA ASP A 196 1.65 -10.25 -30.94
C ASP A 196 3.05 -10.17 -30.31
N LYS A 197 3.49 -8.97 -29.92
CA LYS A 197 4.75 -8.80 -29.19
C LYS A 197 4.52 -9.05 -27.71
N THR A 198 5.04 -10.18 -27.26
CA THR A 198 5.04 -10.58 -25.85
C THR A 198 6.40 -10.28 -25.21
N PRO A 199 6.41 -9.85 -23.94
CA PRO A 199 7.63 -9.82 -23.13
C PRO A 199 8.37 -11.16 -23.17
N ASP A 200 9.67 -11.12 -23.36
CA ASP A 200 10.51 -12.29 -23.16
C ASP A 200 10.92 -12.47 -21.69
N TYR A 201 11.53 -13.61 -21.37
CA TYR A 201 11.96 -13.93 -20.02
C TYR A 201 13.00 -12.94 -19.46
N MET A 202 13.88 -12.41 -20.32
CA MET A 202 14.92 -11.47 -19.90
C MET A 202 14.31 -10.12 -19.51
N MET A 203 13.28 -9.66 -20.23
CA MET A 203 12.52 -8.45 -19.89
C MET A 203 11.79 -8.60 -18.56
N LEU A 204 11.15 -9.75 -18.33
CA LEU A 204 10.47 -10.04 -17.06
C LEU A 204 11.44 -10.03 -15.88
N ASP A 205 12.62 -10.62 -16.04
CA ASP A 205 13.65 -10.62 -15.00
C ASP A 205 14.21 -9.23 -14.72
N MET A 206 14.42 -8.40 -15.75
CA MET A 206 14.83 -7.00 -15.57
C MET A 206 13.77 -6.17 -14.87
N ALA A 207 12.48 -6.38 -15.20
CA ALA A 207 11.36 -5.73 -14.50
C ALA A 207 11.32 -6.14 -13.02
N ARG A 208 11.49 -7.43 -12.72
CA ARG A 208 11.58 -7.98 -11.35
C ARG A 208 12.67 -7.30 -10.53
N GLU A 209 13.88 -7.24 -11.06
CA GLU A 209 14.99 -6.64 -10.33
C GLU A 209 14.82 -5.14 -10.14
N THR A 210 14.29 -4.43 -11.14
CA THR A 210 14.00 -2.99 -11.01
C THR A 210 12.96 -2.74 -9.93
N ALA A 211 11.85 -3.49 -9.94
CA ALA A 211 10.81 -3.41 -8.92
C ALA A 211 11.35 -3.64 -7.50
N LYS A 212 12.15 -4.71 -7.30
CA LYS A 212 12.77 -4.98 -6.00
C LYS A 212 13.64 -3.82 -5.54
N ASN A 213 14.41 -3.23 -6.45
CA ASN A 213 15.31 -2.12 -6.14
C ASN A 213 14.54 -0.85 -5.76
N GLU A 214 13.47 -0.52 -6.48
CA GLU A 214 12.60 0.62 -6.19
C GLU A 214 11.92 0.46 -4.82
N ILE A 215 11.33 -0.71 -4.56
CA ILE A 215 10.67 -0.97 -3.28
C ILE A 215 11.69 -0.97 -2.14
N ARG A 216 12.89 -1.54 -2.34
CA ARG A 216 13.98 -1.44 -1.35
C ARG A 216 14.37 0.01 -1.10
N ALA A 217 14.50 0.84 -2.13
CA ALA A 217 14.86 2.24 -1.98
C ALA A 217 13.82 3.03 -1.17
N LEU A 218 12.53 2.73 -1.36
CA LEU A 218 11.43 3.35 -0.62
C LEU A 218 11.34 2.88 0.84
N THR A 219 11.59 1.60 1.08
CA THR A 219 11.36 0.98 2.41
C THR A 219 12.58 1.00 3.32
N THR A 220 13.81 0.99 2.77
CA THR A 220 15.05 0.96 3.56
C THR A 220 15.16 2.09 4.59
N PRO A 221 14.86 3.38 4.27
CA PRO A 221 14.94 4.46 5.26
C PRO A 221 14.01 4.24 6.46
N ILE A 222 12.81 3.70 6.22
CA ILE A 222 11.79 3.44 7.24
C ILE A 222 12.24 2.29 8.15
N VAL A 223 12.74 1.21 7.55
CA VAL A 223 13.29 0.07 8.31
C VAL A 223 14.45 0.54 9.18
N ALA A 224 15.38 1.33 8.64
CA ALA A 224 16.50 1.86 9.40
C ALA A 224 16.07 2.75 10.58
N GLN A 225 15.01 3.54 10.40
CA GLN A 225 14.53 4.48 11.42
C GLN A 225 13.70 3.81 12.52
N TYR A 226 12.77 2.92 12.15
CA TYR A 226 11.77 2.39 13.08
C TYR A 226 11.98 0.91 13.46
N TYR A 227 12.74 0.17 12.67
CA TYR A 227 12.96 -1.27 12.81
C TYR A 227 14.46 -1.59 12.72
N SER A 228 15.30 -0.83 13.42
CA SER A 228 16.76 -0.86 13.29
C SER A 228 17.42 -2.22 13.59
N ASP A 229 16.74 -3.11 14.33
CA ASP A 229 17.17 -4.48 14.62
C ASP A 229 16.68 -5.51 13.59
N TYR A 230 15.87 -5.10 12.61
CA TYR A 230 15.35 -5.96 11.56
C TYR A 230 16.16 -5.81 10.26
N THR A 231 16.21 -6.91 9.51
CA THR A 231 16.66 -6.92 8.12
C THR A 231 15.45 -6.86 7.19
N LEU A 232 15.63 -6.26 6.01
CA LEU A 232 14.59 -6.16 4.99
C LEU A 232 14.83 -7.21 3.91
N ASN A 233 13.82 -8.05 3.66
CA ASN A 233 13.75 -8.88 2.47
C ASN A 233 12.65 -8.38 1.54
N VAL A 234 12.96 -8.28 0.24
CA VAL A 234 12.01 -7.89 -0.80
C VAL A 234 12.08 -8.91 -1.91
N ASP A 235 10.97 -9.60 -2.15
CA ASP A 235 10.84 -10.67 -3.13
C ASP A 235 9.46 -10.68 -3.77
N PHE A 236 9.29 -11.45 -4.85
CA PHE A 236 7.98 -11.72 -5.44
C PHE A 236 7.33 -12.91 -4.75
N ALA A 237 6.00 -12.94 -4.73
CA ALA A 237 5.26 -14.14 -4.34
C ALA A 237 5.72 -15.32 -5.22
N TYR A 238 6.17 -16.42 -4.61
CA TYR A 238 6.57 -17.60 -5.38
C TYR A 238 5.38 -18.15 -6.17
N GLY A 239 5.40 -18.04 -7.50
CA GLY A 239 4.47 -18.74 -8.38
C GLY A 239 4.34 -18.13 -9.78
N GLY A 240 5.11 -18.66 -10.74
CA GLY A 240 5.05 -18.35 -12.18
C GLY A 240 6.32 -18.76 -12.91
#